data_AF-A0A6M7TSA2-F1
#
_entry.id   AF-A0A6M7TSA2-F1
#
_cell.length_a   1.000
_cell.length_b   1.000
_cell.length_c   1.000
_cell.angle_alpha   90.00
_cell.angle_beta   90.00
_cell.angle_gamma   90.00
#
_symmetry.space_group_name_H-M   'P 1'
#
loop_
_entity.id
_entity.type
_entity.pdbx_description
1 polymer ?
#
loop_
_entity_poly.entity_id
_entity_poly.type
_entity_poly.pdbx_seq_one_letter_code
_entity_poly.pdbx_strand_id
1 'polypeptide(L)'
;MKEQPMPEIAPEGVQYAVAREAEVLAVTEALRLQDALPEVSALSLAGILAKLEVIVGADRDIGDPNDFPWPHIASVLRDLKAIAGDLQPYELDRLTTRADITRHLQQAAQLVDFVEAEEAAEHMRQTAKSFAETSVFLKPAEKPAEF
;
A
#
# COMPACT_ATOMS: atom_id res chain seq x y z
N MET A 1 -47.26 48.12 -21.24
CA MET A 1 -46.11 47.37 -20.70
C MET A 1 -46.60 45.96 -20.40
N LYS A 2 -46.09 44.94 -21.09
CA LYS A 2 -46.44 43.54 -20.78
C LYS A 2 -45.48 43.10 -19.67
N GLU A 3 -46.01 42.84 -18.48
CA GLU A 3 -45.22 42.23 -17.42
C GLU A 3 -44.77 40.85 -17.91
N GLN A 4 -43.46 40.63 -17.91
CA GLN A 4 -42.91 39.30 -18.11
C GLN A 4 -43.19 38.47 -16.84
N PRO A 5 -43.57 37.19 -16.97
CA PRO A 5 -43.75 36.36 -15.79
C PRO A 5 -42.40 36.18 -15.11
N MET A 6 -42.37 36.40 -13.80
CA MET A 6 -41.23 36.08 -12.94
C MET A 6 -40.89 34.58 -13.12
N PRO A 7 -39.61 34.19 -13.19
CA PRO A 7 -39.24 32.79 -13.41
C PRO A 7 -39.85 31.94 -12.30
N GLU A 8 -40.63 30.94 -12.69
CA GLU A 8 -41.25 29.98 -11.81
C GLU A 8 -40.13 29.21 -11.08
N ILE A 9 -39.86 29.60 -9.84
CA ILE A 9 -38.82 28.99 -9.01
C ILE A 9 -39.31 27.59 -8.68
N ALA A 10 -38.75 26.58 -9.36
CA ALA A 10 -39.03 25.18 -9.05
C ALA A 10 -38.83 24.94 -7.54
N PRO A 11 -39.67 24.10 -6.89
CA PRO A 11 -39.59 23.87 -5.45
C PRO A 11 -38.16 23.49 -5.06
N GLU A 12 -37.67 24.03 -3.95
CA GLU A 12 -36.25 24.01 -3.53
C GLU A 12 -35.66 22.59 -3.54
N GLY A 13 -36.47 21.57 -3.22
CA GLY A 13 -36.08 20.15 -3.30
C GLY A 13 -35.83 19.62 -4.72
N VAL A 14 -36.50 20.15 -5.74
CA VAL A 14 -36.26 19.82 -7.16
C VAL A 14 -34.97 20.47 -7.64
N GLN A 15 -34.72 21.72 -7.26
CA GLN A 15 -33.46 22.40 -7.61
C GLN A 15 -32.26 21.74 -6.97
N TYR A 16 -32.37 21.35 -5.69
CA TYR A 16 -31.34 20.58 -4.99
C TYR A 16 -31.08 19.22 -5.65
N ALA A 17 -32.14 18.48 -6.01
CA ALA A 17 -31.99 17.19 -6.69
C ALA A 17 -31.29 17.31 -8.04
N VAL A 18 -31.61 18.35 -8.82
CA VAL A 18 -30.95 18.64 -10.10
C VAL A 18 -29.48 19.01 -9.91
N ALA A 19 -29.17 19.88 -8.93
CA ALA A 19 -27.80 20.28 -8.64
C ALA A 19 -26.94 19.08 -8.18
N ARG A 20 -27.50 18.23 -7.33
CA ARG A 20 -26.83 17.00 -6.85
C ARG A 20 -26.55 16.02 -7.98
N GLU A 21 -27.50 15.82 -8.90
CA GLU A 21 -27.28 14.95 -10.05
C GLU A 21 -26.20 15.52 -10.99
N ALA A 22 -26.21 16.84 -11.21
CA ALA A 22 -25.19 17.52 -12.02
C ALA A 22 -23.79 17.40 -11.40
N GLU A 23 -23.67 17.50 -10.07
CA GLU A 23 -22.40 17.30 -9.36
C GLU A 23 -21.88 15.86 -9.54
N VAL A 24 -22.73 14.86 -9.35
CA VAL A 24 -22.36 13.44 -9.54
C VAL A 24 -21.90 13.18 -10.97
N LEU A 25 -22.61 13.73 -11.96
CA LEU A 25 -22.24 13.61 -13.37
C LEU A 25 -20.88 14.25 -13.64
N ALA A 26 -20.66 15.50 -13.18
CA ALA A 26 -19.40 16.21 -13.37
C ALA A 26 -18.21 15.47 -12.75
N VAL A 27 -18.37 14.97 -11.52
CA VAL A 27 -17.34 14.18 -10.83
C VAL A 27 -17.06 12.87 -11.58
N THR A 28 -18.11 12.19 -12.03
CA THR A 28 -17.98 10.93 -12.79
C THR A 28 -17.25 11.14 -14.11
N GLU A 29 -17.58 12.21 -14.84
CA GLU A 29 -16.90 12.55 -16.09
C GLU A 29 -15.45 12.93 -15.87
N ALA A 30 -15.15 13.73 -14.84
CA ALA A 30 -13.79 14.06 -14.46
C ALA A 30 -12.97 12.80 -14.14
N LEU A 31 -13.54 11.85 -13.38
CA LEU A 31 -12.87 10.58 -13.06
C LEU A 31 -12.63 9.73 -14.31
N ARG A 32 -13.62 9.63 -15.21
CA ARG A 32 -13.44 8.93 -16.51
C ARG A 32 -12.33 9.53 -17.35
N LEU A 33 -12.20 10.87 -17.38
CA LEU A 33 -11.12 11.54 -18.09
C LEU A 33 -9.75 11.23 -17.46
N GLN A 34 -9.67 11.20 -16.13
CA GLN A 34 -8.44 10.79 -15.43
C GLN A 34 -8.07 9.34 -15.74
N ASP A 35 -9.05 8.43 -15.79
CA ASP A 35 -8.83 7.01 -16.10
C ASP A 35 -8.39 6.79 -17.55
N ALA A 36 -8.86 7.63 -18.49
CA ALA A 36 -8.48 7.57 -19.90
C ALA A 36 -7.14 8.26 -20.22
N LEU A 37 -6.66 9.12 -19.31
CA LEU A 37 -5.46 9.93 -19.48
C LEU A 37 -4.19 9.15 -19.89
N PRO A 38 -3.94 7.93 -19.38
CA PRO A 38 -2.80 7.12 -19.79
C PRO A 38 -2.77 6.77 -21.29
N GLU A 39 -3.94 6.67 -21.93
CA GLU A 39 -4.05 6.29 -23.34
C GLU A 39 -3.84 7.47 -24.31
N VAL A 40 -3.96 8.70 -23.82
CA VAL A 40 -3.80 9.92 -24.63
C VAL A 40 -2.32 10.30 -24.67
N SER A 41 -1.67 10.31 -25.84
CA SER A 41 -0.26 10.73 -25.94
C SER A 41 -0.08 12.24 -25.75
N ALA A 42 0.89 12.64 -24.92
CA ALA A 42 1.30 14.04 -24.83
C ALA A 42 2.33 14.37 -25.92
N LEU A 43 2.02 15.38 -26.74
CA LEU A 43 2.87 15.80 -27.87
C LEU A 43 3.85 16.92 -27.50
N SER A 44 3.88 17.34 -26.24
CA SER A 44 4.73 18.44 -25.75
C SER A 44 5.08 18.24 -24.28
N LEU A 45 6.14 18.91 -23.82
CA LEU A 45 6.51 18.93 -22.41
C LEU A 45 5.39 19.54 -21.54
N ALA A 46 4.68 20.55 -22.03
CA ALA A 46 3.52 21.12 -21.34
C ALA A 46 2.40 20.07 -21.15
N GLY A 47 2.14 19.23 -22.16
CA GLY A 47 1.19 18.13 -22.04
C GLY A 47 1.64 17.06 -21.03
N ILE A 48 2.95 16.79 -20.96
CA ILE A 48 3.51 15.88 -19.95
C ILE A 48 3.35 16.45 -18.54
N LEU A 49 3.64 17.75 -18.36
CA LEU A 49 3.42 18.44 -17.09
C LEU A 49 1.95 18.39 -16.68
N ALA A 50 1.03 18.63 -17.61
CA ALA A 50 -0.40 18.53 -17.35
C ALA A 50 -0.80 17.12 -16.85
N LYS A 51 -0.23 16.04 -17.42
CA LYS A 51 -0.46 14.69 -16.90
C LYS A 51 0.05 14.51 -15.47
N LEU A 52 1.24 15.02 -15.18
CA LEU A 52 1.84 14.94 -13.85
C LEU A 52 1.05 15.75 -12.82
N GLU A 53 0.58 16.94 -13.18
CA GLU A 53 -0.28 17.76 -12.32
C GLU A 53 -1.59 17.05 -12.01
N VAL A 54 -2.20 16.36 -12.98
CA VAL A 54 -3.38 15.52 -12.72
C VAL A 54 -3.08 14.39 -11.75
N ILE A 55 -1.93 13.71 -11.88
CA ILE A 55 -1.53 12.63 -10.96
C ILE A 55 -1.30 13.15 -9.54
N VAL A 56 -0.61 14.29 -9.39
CA VAL A 56 -0.28 14.89 -8.08
C VAL A 56 -1.51 15.54 -7.44
N GLY A 57 -2.34 16.19 -8.25
CA GLY A 57 -3.57 16.86 -7.81
C GLY A 57 -4.74 15.92 -7.61
N ALA A 58 -4.65 14.67 -8.08
CA ALA A 58 -5.54 13.61 -7.65
C ALA A 58 -5.24 13.35 -6.17
N ASP A 59 -6.01 14.01 -5.31
CA ASP A 59 -6.02 13.89 -3.85
C ASP A 59 -6.41 12.46 -3.45
N ARG A 60 -5.49 11.53 -3.67
CA ARG A 60 -5.58 10.17 -3.22
C ARG A 60 -4.77 10.12 -1.94
N ASP A 61 -5.45 10.06 -0.80
CA ASP A 61 -4.93 9.30 0.33
C ASP A 61 -4.59 7.91 -0.24
N ILE A 62 -3.31 7.69 -0.55
CA ILE A 62 -2.80 6.39 -1.01
C ILE A 62 -2.89 5.47 0.21
N GLY A 63 -4.10 4.99 0.49
CA GLY A 63 -4.39 4.12 1.63
C GLY A 63 -3.78 2.73 1.44
N ASP A 64 -3.63 2.30 0.18
CA ASP A 64 -2.89 1.10 -0.21
C ASP A 64 -1.68 1.51 -1.08
N PRO A 65 -0.44 1.24 -0.65
CA PRO A 65 0.77 1.43 -1.46
C PRO A 65 0.72 0.76 -2.85
N ASN A 66 -0.16 -0.23 -3.07
CA ASN A 66 -0.37 -0.85 -4.37
C ASN A 66 -1.29 -0.05 -5.31
N ASP A 67 -2.02 0.95 -4.82
CA ASP A 67 -2.87 1.84 -5.65
C ASP A 67 -2.06 2.96 -6.34
N PHE A 68 -0.76 2.73 -6.49
CA PHE A 68 0.14 3.66 -7.18
C PHE A 68 -0.26 3.75 -8.66
N PRO A 69 -0.27 4.96 -9.27
CA PRO A 69 -0.81 5.20 -10.61
C PRO A 69 0.16 4.75 -11.73
N TRP A 70 0.53 3.46 -11.73
CA TRP A 70 1.47 2.87 -12.68
C TRP A 70 1.10 3.11 -14.15
N PRO A 71 -0.17 2.99 -14.58
CA PRO A 71 -0.54 3.28 -15.97
C PRO A 71 -0.21 4.72 -16.37
N HIS A 72 -0.50 5.69 -15.50
CA HIS A 72 -0.22 7.11 -15.74
C HIS A 72 1.28 7.39 -15.81
N ILE A 73 2.06 6.82 -14.91
CA ILE A 73 3.52 6.96 -14.90
C ILE A 73 4.14 6.33 -16.15
N ALA A 74 3.69 5.15 -16.56
CA ALA A 74 4.15 4.50 -17.78
C ALA A 74 3.84 5.34 -19.03
N SER A 75 2.67 5.98 -19.06
CA SER A 75 2.27 6.90 -20.13
C SER A 75 3.16 8.14 -20.19
N VAL A 76 3.42 8.79 -19.05
CA VAL A 76 4.35 9.92 -18.96
C VAL A 76 5.76 9.54 -19.45
N LEU A 77 6.27 8.38 -19.02
CA LEU A 77 7.58 7.90 -19.45
C LEU A 77 7.63 7.67 -20.97
N ARG A 78 6.57 7.11 -21.55
CA ARG A 78 6.46 6.92 -23.01
C ARG A 78 6.52 8.25 -23.75
N ASP A 79 5.78 9.25 -23.30
CA ASP A 79 5.75 10.57 -23.91
C ASP A 79 7.09 11.30 -23.76
N LEU A 80 7.73 11.20 -22.58
CA LEU A 80 9.08 11.74 -22.37
C LEU A 80 10.08 11.13 -23.34
N LYS A 81 10.06 9.80 -23.52
CA LYS A 81 10.93 9.12 -24.49
C LYS A 81 10.64 9.54 -25.93
N ALA A 82 9.38 9.81 -26.27
CA ALA A 82 9.02 10.29 -27.60
C ALA A 82 9.60 11.69 -27.90
N ILE A 83 9.73 12.55 -26.87
CA ILE A 83 10.26 13.92 -27.03
C ILE A 83 11.79 13.97 -26.87
N ALA A 84 12.32 13.35 -25.83
CA ALA A 84 13.73 13.44 -25.45
C ALA A 84 14.60 12.32 -26.03
N GLY A 85 14.00 11.31 -26.65
CA GLY A 85 14.67 10.05 -27.01
C GLY A 85 14.77 9.09 -25.83
N ASP A 86 15.24 7.86 -26.09
CA ASP A 86 15.46 6.90 -25.01
C ASP A 86 16.77 7.21 -24.28
N LEU A 87 16.76 6.96 -22.97
CA LEU A 87 18.00 6.98 -22.22
C LEU A 87 18.82 5.76 -22.63
N GLN A 88 20.15 5.91 -22.68
CA GLN A 88 21.02 4.74 -22.68
C GLN A 88 20.62 3.87 -21.48
N PRO A 89 20.62 2.53 -21.60
CA PRO A 89 20.31 1.66 -20.49
C PRO A 89 21.20 2.04 -19.30
N TYR A 90 20.62 2.79 -18.36
CA TYR A 90 21.26 3.01 -17.09
C TYR A 90 21.14 1.66 -16.40
N GLU A 91 22.23 0.90 -16.38
CA GLU A 91 22.39 -0.20 -15.46
C GLU A 91 22.41 0.42 -14.06
N LEU A 92 21.21 0.73 -13.54
CA LEU A 92 20.97 0.63 -12.13
C LEU A 92 21.53 -0.74 -11.76
N ASP A 93 22.57 -0.74 -10.93
CA ASP A 93 23.33 -1.92 -10.54
C ASP A 93 22.42 -2.88 -9.76
N ARG A 94 21.49 -3.48 -10.51
CA ARG A 94 20.46 -4.40 -10.06
C ARG A 94 21.10 -5.66 -9.54
N LEU A 95 22.33 -5.94 -9.96
CA LEU A 95 23.17 -6.98 -9.40
C LEU A 95 23.52 -6.62 -7.96
N THR A 96 24.00 -5.40 -7.69
CA THR A 96 24.24 -4.94 -6.32
C THR A 96 22.96 -4.89 -5.49
N THR A 97 21.85 -4.34 -6.01
CA THR A 97 20.57 -4.35 -5.27
C THR A 97 20.10 -5.78 -4.97
N ARG A 98 20.23 -6.72 -5.91
CA ARG A 98 19.89 -8.13 -5.67
C ARG A 98 20.81 -8.78 -4.66
N ALA A 99 22.11 -8.53 -4.75
CA ALA A 99 23.09 -9.04 -3.78
C ALA A 99 22.79 -8.51 -2.38
N ASP A 100 22.40 -7.25 -2.25
CA ASP A 100 21.98 -6.64 -0.99
C ASP A 100 20.72 -7.30 -0.45
N ILE A 101 19.69 -7.51 -1.29
CA ILE A 101 18.46 -8.22 -0.89
C ILE A 101 18.80 -9.64 -0.41
N THR A 102 19.59 -10.40 -1.16
CA THR A 102 19.98 -11.77 -0.76
C THR A 102 20.71 -11.76 0.57
N ARG A 103 21.63 -10.81 0.78
CA ARG A 103 22.37 -10.66 2.04
C ARG A 103 21.42 -10.39 3.21
N HIS A 104 20.50 -9.45 3.05
CA HIS A 104 19.55 -9.09 4.10
C HIS A 104 18.58 -10.23 4.42
N LEU A 105 18.11 -10.97 3.42
CA LEU A 105 17.28 -12.16 3.64
C LEU A 105 18.04 -13.25 4.41
N GLN A 106 19.32 -13.46 4.08
CA GLN A 106 20.15 -14.42 4.79
C GLN A 106 20.40 -14.01 6.25
N GLN A 107 20.65 -12.71 6.49
CA GLN A 107 20.78 -12.17 7.85
C GLN A 107 19.49 -12.33 8.65
N ALA A 108 18.33 -12.05 8.03
CA ALA A 108 17.04 -12.22 8.69
C ALA A 108 16.78 -13.69 9.06
N ALA A 109 17.08 -14.64 8.15
CA ALA A 109 16.96 -16.06 8.44
C ALA A 109 17.83 -16.50 9.63
N GLN A 110 19.09 -16.04 9.69
CA GLN A 110 19.97 -16.34 10.82
C GLN A 110 19.46 -15.80 12.16
N LEU A 111 18.84 -14.62 12.16
CA LEU A 111 18.24 -14.05 13.37
C LEU A 111 17.02 -14.85 13.83
N VAL A 112 16.18 -15.29 12.90
CA VAL A 112 15.03 -16.16 13.22
C VAL A 112 15.51 -17.49 13.81
N ASP A 113 16.48 -18.16 13.16
CA ASP A 113 17.05 -19.42 13.66
C ASP A 113 17.63 -19.27 15.08
N PHE A 114 18.31 -18.15 15.36
CA PHE A 114 18.86 -17.87 16.68
C PHE A 114 17.77 -17.66 17.75
N VAL A 115 16.72 -16.90 17.42
CA VAL A 115 15.59 -16.67 18.31
C VAL A 115 14.87 -17.98 18.63
N GLU A 116 14.60 -18.82 17.63
CA GLU A 116 13.96 -20.13 17.83
C GLU A 116 14.82 -21.05 18.72
N ALA A 117 16.14 -21.05 18.53
CA ALA A 117 17.05 -21.84 19.36
C ALA A 117 17.10 -21.34 20.81
N GLU A 118 17.04 -20.03 21.02
CA GLU A 118 17.00 -19.43 22.37
C GLU A 118 15.68 -19.73 23.08
N GLU A 119 14.53 -19.60 22.39
CA GLU A 119 13.21 -19.97 22.92
C GLU A 119 13.15 -21.45 23.32
N ALA A 120 13.70 -22.35 22.50
CA ALA A 120 13.76 -23.77 22.82
C ALA A 120 14.64 -24.07 24.05
N ALA A 121 15.78 -23.37 24.17
CA ALA A 121 16.66 -23.49 25.33
C ALA A 121 16.01 -22.96 26.61
N GLU A 122 15.25 -21.86 26.52
CA GLU A 122 14.48 -21.33 27.64
C GLU A 122 13.37 -22.28 28.08
N HIS A 123 12.62 -22.88 27.13
CA HIS A 123 11.59 -23.86 27.44
C HIS A 123 12.16 -25.11 28.12
N MET A 124 13.33 -25.60 27.69
CA MET A 124 14.05 -26.69 28.39
C MET A 124 14.49 -26.29 29.80
N ARG A 125 14.97 -25.06 30.00
CA ARG A 125 15.33 -24.56 31.34
C ARG A 125 14.11 -24.46 32.25
N GLN A 126 12.96 -24.04 31.72
CA GLN A 126 11.71 -23.94 32.49
C GLN A 126 11.16 -25.33 32.88
N THR A 127 11.14 -26.28 31.95
CA THR A 127 10.72 -27.67 32.22
C THR A 127 11.64 -28.39 33.20
N ALA A 128 12.96 -28.18 33.12
CA ALA A 128 13.89 -28.72 34.10
C ALA A 128 13.67 -28.14 35.51
N LYS A 129 13.38 -26.83 35.62
CA LYS A 129 13.03 -26.17 36.89
C LYS A 129 11.73 -26.73 37.47
N SER A 130 10.67 -26.87 36.66
CA SER A 130 9.39 -27.40 37.14
C SER A 130 9.52 -28.85 37.63
N PHE A 131 10.32 -29.69 36.95
CA PHE A 131 10.56 -31.08 37.35
C PHE A 131 11.35 -31.16 38.67
N ALA A 132 12.38 -30.32 38.84
CA ALA A 132 13.12 -30.24 40.09
C ALA A 132 12.22 -29.81 41.27
N GLU A 133 11.32 -28.84 41.05
CA GLU A 133 10.34 -28.40 42.05
C GLU A 133 9.30 -29.49 42.39
N THR A 134 8.88 -30.31 41.42
CA THR A 134 7.94 -31.43 41.69
C THR A 134 8.61 -32.57 42.45
N SER A 135 9.88 -32.86 42.16
CA SER A 135 10.61 -33.98 42.77
C SER A 135 11.01 -33.73 44.23
N VAL A 136 11.12 -32.47 44.65
CA VAL A 136 11.33 -32.09 46.08
C VAL A 136 10.10 -32.43 46.94
N PHE A 137 8.92 -32.59 46.35
CA PHE A 137 7.66 -32.81 47.08
C PHE A 137 7.31 -34.29 47.35
N LEU A 138 8.04 -35.25 46.78
CA LEU A 138 7.79 -36.68 46.99
C LEU A 138 8.70 -37.25 48.09
N LYS A 139 8.24 -37.18 49.34
CA LYS A 139 8.85 -37.89 50.48
C LYS A 139 8.47 -39.38 50.41
N PRO A 140 9.42 -40.34 50.45
CA PRO A 140 9.07 -41.76 50.36
C PRO A 140 8.42 -42.25 51.66
N ALA A 141 7.34 -43.01 51.52
CA ALA A 141 6.60 -43.62 52.62
C ALA A 141 7.44 -44.71 53.31
N GLU A 142 7.66 -44.54 54.61
CA GLU A 142 8.28 -45.55 55.48
C GLU A 142 7.36 -46.78 55.58
N LYS A 143 7.88 -47.96 55.22
CA LYS A 143 7.23 -49.24 55.53
C LYS A 143 7.61 -49.64 56.96
N PRO A 144 6.65 -50.14 57.78
CA PRO A 144 6.93 -50.52 59.15
C PRO A 144 7.65 -51.88 59.20
N ALA A 145 8.54 -52.02 60.19
CA ALA A 145 9.32 -53.22 60.46
C ALA A 145 8.45 -54.33 61.07
N GLU A 146 8.57 -55.54 60.54
CA GLU A 146 8.08 -56.76 61.18
C GLU A 146 9.24 -57.43 61.93
N PHE A 147 9.02 -57.72 63.23
CA PHE A 147 9.80 -58.65 64.05
C PHE A 147 9.01 -59.95 64.19
#